data_AF-A0A8J2Y856-F1
#
_entry.id   AF-A0A8J2Y856-F1
#
_cell.length_a   1.000
_cell.length_b   1.000
_cell.length_c   1.000
_cell.angle_alpha   90.00
_cell.angle_beta   90.00
_cell.angle_gamma   90.00
#
_symmetry.space_group_name_H-M   'P 1'
#
loop_
_entity.id
_entity.type
_entity.pdbx_description
1 polymer ?
#
loop_
_entity_poly.entity_id
_entity_poly.type
_entity_poly.pdbx_seq_one_letter_code
_entity_poly.pdbx_strand_id
1 'polypeptide(L)'
;MKGKNILITGATRSGSTWVGNVIGAHPKVDNIIEPFNLNRINRYKIIDLDYWFPKVTERSEIGLQIKVRKLIKYYLNTNFFYLITNSYKSYEGHSILISNKKRLRRAWRPIKMIKDPIAVFSVPWLVKEFDLNPVILIRHPAAFALSIKDKNWWFDFDDFLRQPIFFSDGLESLKDEVIQYQKDIKEKDIVDNAALLWKIIYAQVGIYQEKNPEWYFITHETLSLNPIIEFQKLFEYLELPFTNQVKDYIQKSTKAKDHGKHFRDSLTNAIKWKKNLSQEEQQRIAKLTSPIYERFYNKF
;
A
#
# COMPACT_ATOMS: atom_id res chain seq x y z
N MET A 1 -5.39 23.26 14.55
CA MET A 1 -4.45 22.11 14.70
C MET A 1 -4.22 21.49 13.33
N LYS A 2 -2.95 21.35 12.92
CA LYS A 2 -2.58 20.71 11.66
C LYS A 2 -2.50 19.20 11.93
N GLY A 3 -3.44 18.42 11.41
CA GLY A 3 -3.41 16.96 11.57
C GLY A 3 -2.15 16.35 10.97
N LYS A 4 -1.73 15.21 11.51
CA LYS A 4 -0.54 14.48 11.06
C LYS A 4 -0.75 13.89 9.66
N ASN A 5 0.32 13.78 8.88
CA ASN A 5 0.26 13.18 7.55
C ASN A 5 0.04 11.67 7.68
N ILE A 6 -0.50 11.03 6.65
CA ILE A 6 -0.97 9.65 6.70
C ILE A 6 -0.20 8.80 5.69
N LEU A 7 0.16 7.57 6.07
CA LEU A 7 0.67 6.55 5.16
C LEU A 7 -0.31 5.38 5.13
N ILE A 8 -0.89 5.08 3.97
CA ILE A 8 -1.69 3.86 3.76
C ILE A 8 -0.87 2.89 2.92
N THR A 9 -0.63 1.70 3.44
CA THR A 9 0.13 0.66 2.73
C THR A 9 -0.40 -0.74 3.04
N GLY A 10 0.38 -1.77 2.72
CA GLY A 10 0.04 -3.18 2.73
C GLY A 10 0.37 -3.80 1.38
N ALA A 11 0.01 -5.06 1.15
CA ALA A 11 0.22 -5.65 -0.18
C ALA A 11 -0.61 -4.90 -1.24
N THR A 12 -0.15 -4.97 -2.50
CA THR A 12 -1.00 -4.56 -3.62
C THR A 12 -2.31 -5.35 -3.58
N ARG A 13 -3.37 -4.82 -4.17
CA ARG A 13 -4.68 -5.50 -4.16
C ARG A 13 -5.30 -5.67 -2.76
N SER A 14 -4.74 -5.14 -1.67
CA SER A 14 -5.33 -5.27 -0.31
C SER A 14 -6.40 -4.23 0.04
N GLY A 15 -7.04 -3.62 -0.97
CA GLY A 15 -8.08 -2.60 -0.77
C GLY A 15 -7.58 -1.21 -0.37
N SER A 16 -6.27 -0.95 -0.40
CA SER A 16 -5.67 0.36 -0.08
C SER A 16 -6.22 1.51 -0.91
N THR A 17 -6.64 1.26 -2.15
CA THR A 17 -7.32 2.29 -2.97
C THR A 17 -8.70 2.64 -2.42
N TRP A 18 -9.49 1.67 -1.95
CA TRP A 18 -10.79 1.95 -1.34
C TRP A 18 -10.64 2.74 -0.04
N VAL A 19 -9.76 2.28 0.86
CA VAL A 19 -9.43 2.96 2.12
C VAL A 19 -8.94 4.39 1.87
N GLY A 20 -8.00 4.57 0.94
CA GLY A 20 -7.50 5.89 0.57
C GLY A 20 -8.57 6.79 -0.04
N ASN A 21 -9.54 6.24 -0.77
CA ASN A 21 -10.64 7.04 -1.29
C ASN A 21 -11.63 7.46 -0.20
N VAL A 22 -11.93 6.58 0.77
CA VAL A 22 -12.79 6.90 1.91
C VAL A 22 -12.17 8.01 2.76
N ILE A 23 -10.89 7.87 3.14
CA ILE A 23 -10.19 8.93 3.90
C ILE A 23 -10.05 10.20 3.07
N GLY A 24 -9.75 10.07 1.77
CA GLY A 24 -9.61 11.19 0.83
C GLY A 24 -10.92 11.93 0.52
N ALA A 25 -12.08 11.37 0.90
CA ALA A 25 -13.37 12.07 0.84
C ALA A 25 -13.47 13.16 1.93
N HIS A 26 -12.66 13.08 2.98
CA HIS A 26 -12.59 14.11 4.01
C HIS A 26 -11.98 15.40 3.44
N PRO A 27 -12.60 16.59 3.66
CA PRO A 27 -12.22 17.83 2.98
C PRO A 27 -10.81 18.33 3.30
N LYS A 28 -10.23 17.92 4.44
CA LYS A 28 -8.86 18.29 4.84
C LYS A 28 -7.77 17.39 4.24
N VAL A 29 -8.12 16.26 3.64
CA VAL A 29 -7.15 15.23 3.22
C VAL A 29 -6.87 15.30 1.72
N ASP A 30 -5.60 15.40 1.36
CA ASP A 30 -5.12 15.24 -0.02
C ASP A 30 -4.57 13.83 -0.24
N ASN A 31 -5.22 13.08 -1.11
CA ASN A 31 -4.83 11.72 -1.46
C ASN A 31 -3.73 11.72 -2.54
N ILE A 32 -2.55 11.23 -2.17
CA ILE A 32 -1.37 11.09 -3.01
C ILE A 32 -1.20 9.60 -3.34
N ILE A 33 -1.61 9.22 -4.54
CA ILE A 33 -1.66 7.82 -4.97
C ILE A 33 -0.31 7.40 -5.50
N GLU A 34 0.33 6.44 -4.86
CA GLU A 34 1.48 5.65 -5.30
C GLU A 34 2.70 6.47 -5.80
N PRO A 35 3.35 7.30 -4.95
CA PRO A 35 4.64 7.91 -5.24
C PRO A 35 5.76 6.96 -5.69
N PHE A 36 5.85 5.76 -5.10
CA PHE A 36 6.88 4.75 -5.35
C PHE A 36 6.63 3.90 -6.60
N ASN A 37 5.55 4.16 -7.33
CA ASN A 37 5.26 3.44 -8.56
C ASN A 37 6.35 3.72 -9.61
N LEU A 38 7.18 2.72 -9.95
CA LEU A 38 8.30 2.91 -10.87
C LEU A 38 7.86 3.41 -12.23
N ASN A 39 6.75 2.90 -12.77
CA ASN A 39 6.22 3.37 -14.05
C ASN A 39 5.89 4.86 -14.02
N ARG A 40 5.41 5.35 -12.87
CA ARG A 40 5.13 6.78 -12.65
C ARG A 40 6.41 7.59 -12.48
N ILE A 41 7.36 7.10 -11.67
CA ILE A 41 8.66 7.72 -11.45
C ILE A 41 9.38 7.89 -12.79
N ASN A 42 9.46 6.83 -13.60
CA ASN A 42 10.14 6.81 -14.89
C ASN A 42 9.44 7.70 -15.91
N ARG A 43 8.11 7.65 -15.99
CA ARG A 43 7.32 8.52 -16.89
C ARG A 43 7.60 10.00 -16.67
N TYR A 44 7.78 10.41 -15.42
CA TYR A 44 7.95 11.81 -15.06
C TYR A 44 9.37 12.19 -14.64
N LYS A 45 10.32 11.25 -14.73
CA LYS A 45 11.74 11.41 -14.37
C LYS A 45 11.91 12.10 -13.01
N ILE A 46 11.12 11.68 -12.01
CA ILE A 46 11.08 12.36 -10.70
C ILE A 46 12.37 12.11 -9.92
N ILE A 47 12.75 10.84 -9.85
CA ILE A 47 14.01 10.34 -9.29
C ILE A 47 14.45 9.14 -10.14
N ASP A 48 15.65 8.67 -9.89
CA ASP A 48 16.21 7.47 -10.49
C ASP A 48 16.13 6.32 -9.48
N LEU A 49 15.32 5.29 -9.76
CA LEU A 49 15.07 4.14 -8.88
C LEU A 49 14.88 2.87 -9.73
N ASP A 50 15.65 1.82 -9.44
CA ASP A 50 15.83 0.67 -10.34
C ASP A 50 15.06 -0.59 -9.94
N TYR A 51 14.36 -0.58 -8.81
CA TYR A 51 13.65 -1.74 -8.29
C TYR A 51 12.32 -1.36 -7.64
N TRP A 52 11.33 -2.24 -7.82
CA TRP A 52 10.08 -2.14 -7.09
C TRP A 52 10.32 -2.43 -5.62
N PHE A 53 9.44 -1.89 -4.76
CA PHE A 53 9.45 -2.15 -3.32
C PHE A 53 10.79 -1.84 -2.64
N PRO A 54 11.28 -0.58 -2.72
CA PRO A 54 12.52 -0.24 -2.06
C PRO A 54 12.39 -0.44 -0.54
N LYS A 55 13.38 -1.11 0.05
CA LYS A 55 13.55 -1.21 1.49
C LYS A 55 14.50 -0.12 1.97
N VAL A 56 13.93 0.94 2.54
CA VAL A 56 14.68 2.04 3.13
C VAL A 56 14.70 1.90 4.65
N THR A 57 15.91 1.88 5.20
CA THR A 57 16.22 1.86 6.63
C THR A 57 17.37 2.82 6.90
N GLU A 58 17.72 3.01 8.18
CA GLU A 58 18.92 3.80 8.55
C GLU A 58 20.22 3.21 8.02
N ARG A 59 20.25 1.89 7.75
CA ARG A 59 21.40 1.16 7.20
C ARG A 59 21.42 1.11 5.66
N SER A 60 20.38 1.59 4.99
CA SER A 60 20.36 1.68 3.53
C SER A 60 21.43 2.64 3.04
N GLU A 61 21.91 2.43 1.81
CA GLU A 61 22.82 3.37 1.15
C GLU A 61 22.29 4.80 1.21
N ILE A 62 23.18 5.75 1.52
CA ILE A 62 22.82 7.15 1.69
C ILE A 62 22.18 7.75 0.42
N GLY A 63 22.63 7.31 -0.75
CA GLY A 63 22.07 7.71 -2.05
C GLY A 63 20.59 7.36 -2.19
N LEU A 64 20.20 6.13 -1.80
CA LEU A 64 18.81 5.69 -1.79
C LEU A 64 17.97 6.53 -0.82
N GLN A 65 18.48 6.74 0.40
CA GLN A 65 17.79 7.58 1.40
C GLN A 65 17.55 9.00 0.85
N ILE A 66 18.56 9.62 0.22
CA ILE A 66 18.43 10.95 -0.38
C ILE A 66 17.39 10.95 -1.51
N LYS A 67 17.42 9.96 -2.41
CA LYS A 67 16.47 9.81 -3.53
C LYS A 67 15.03 9.71 -3.01
N VAL A 68 14.76 8.81 -2.07
CA VAL A 68 13.42 8.65 -1.48
C VAL A 68 13.00 9.89 -0.68
N ARG A 69 13.93 10.52 0.04
CA ARG A 69 13.65 11.75 0.79
C ARG A 69 13.23 12.90 -0.13
N LYS A 70 13.89 13.05 -1.29
CA LYS A 70 13.49 14.00 -2.35
C LYS A 70 12.10 13.69 -2.90
N LEU A 71 11.83 12.42 -3.23
CA LEU A 71 10.53 11.97 -3.76
C LEU A 71 9.38 12.31 -2.81
N ILE A 72 9.52 11.98 -1.52
CA ILE A 72 8.46 12.19 -0.54
C ILE A 72 8.28 13.68 -0.21
N LYS A 73 9.37 14.44 -0.06
CA LYS A 73 9.28 15.90 0.13
C LYS A 73 8.61 16.61 -1.03
N TYR A 74 8.82 16.15 -2.28
CA TYR A 74 8.15 16.70 -3.46
C TYR A 74 6.61 16.63 -3.35
N TYR A 75 6.07 15.54 -2.77
CA TYR A 75 4.63 15.37 -2.59
C TYR A 75 4.08 16.03 -1.31
N LEU A 76 4.84 16.00 -0.23
CA LEU A 76 4.40 16.58 1.05
C LEU A 76 4.49 18.11 1.09
N ASN A 77 5.49 18.70 0.43
CA ASN A 77 5.73 20.14 0.45
C ASN A 77 4.86 20.86 -0.60
N THR A 78 3.55 20.93 -0.35
CA THR A 78 2.58 21.57 -1.25
C THR A 78 1.80 22.67 -0.54
N ASN A 79 2.49 23.55 0.20
CA ASN A 79 1.89 24.72 0.83
C ASN A 79 1.75 25.91 -0.15
N PHE A 80 1.11 27.00 0.29
CA PHE A 80 0.86 28.17 -0.57
C PHE A 80 2.16 28.83 -1.05
N PHE A 81 3.21 28.86 -0.22
CA PHE A 81 4.52 29.36 -0.61
C PHE A 81 5.17 28.52 -1.72
N TYR A 82 5.05 27.19 -1.65
CA TYR A 82 5.50 26.28 -2.69
C TYR A 82 4.73 26.47 -4.01
N LEU A 83 3.42 26.79 -3.93
CA LEU A 83 2.62 27.15 -5.09
C LEU A 83 3.14 28.41 -5.79
N ILE A 84 3.41 29.47 -5.02
CA ILE A 84 3.93 30.75 -5.57
C ILE A 84 5.29 30.54 -6.25
N THR A 85 6.22 29.90 -5.54
CA THR A 85 7.62 29.73 -6.00
C THR A 85 7.78 28.74 -7.15
N ASN A 86 6.76 27.95 -7.48
CA ASN A 86 6.85 26.91 -8.52
C ASN A 86 5.67 26.94 -9.49
N SER A 87 4.98 28.07 -9.60
CA SER A 87 3.80 28.26 -10.46
C SER A 87 4.10 28.08 -11.95
N TYR A 88 5.36 28.28 -12.35
CA TYR A 88 5.87 28.11 -13.71
C TYR A 88 6.34 26.67 -14.00
N LYS A 89 6.47 25.81 -12.98
CA LYS A 89 6.97 24.44 -13.15
C LYS A 89 5.82 23.46 -13.41
N SER A 90 6.01 22.59 -14.40
CA SER A 90 5.15 21.44 -14.61
C SER A 90 5.09 20.54 -13.37
N TYR A 91 3.89 20.11 -13.02
CA TYR A 91 3.66 19.07 -12.02
C TYR A 91 3.39 17.75 -12.76
N GLU A 92 4.35 16.82 -12.69
CA GLU A 92 4.26 15.50 -13.34
C GLU A 92 3.90 15.60 -14.84
N GLY A 93 4.61 16.43 -15.59
CA GLY A 93 4.44 16.57 -17.04
C GLY A 93 3.12 17.20 -17.49
N HIS A 94 2.27 17.70 -16.57
CA HIS A 94 1.03 18.40 -16.92
C HIS A 94 1.32 19.85 -17.35
N SER A 95 0.38 20.45 -18.10
CA SER A 95 0.44 21.87 -18.45
C SER A 95 0.44 22.77 -17.21
N ILE A 96 0.89 24.02 -17.35
CA ILE A 96 1.01 24.97 -16.24
C ILE A 96 -0.34 25.20 -15.54
N LEU A 97 -1.43 25.37 -16.32
CA LEU A 97 -2.77 25.56 -15.77
C LEU A 97 -3.24 24.37 -14.92
N ILE A 98 -3.09 23.15 -15.44
CA ILE A 98 -3.46 21.93 -14.71
C ILE A 98 -2.57 21.75 -13.48
N SER A 99 -1.27 22.06 -13.61
CA SER A 99 -0.30 21.99 -12.52
C SER A 99 -0.67 22.93 -11.38
N ASN A 100 -1.02 24.18 -11.68
CA ASN A 100 -1.42 25.17 -10.68
C ASN A 100 -2.76 24.81 -10.02
N LYS A 101 -3.74 24.31 -10.80
CA LYS A 101 -5.01 23.80 -10.23
C LYS A 101 -4.77 22.64 -9.25
N LYS A 102 -3.86 21.71 -9.59
CA LYS A 102 -3.47 20.62 -8.69
C LYS A 102 -2.77 21.16 -7.45
N ARG A 103 -1.73 21.99 -7.60
CA ARG A 103 -1.00 22.59 -6.47
C ARG A 103 -1.93 23.35 -5.53
N LEU A 104 -2.89 24.12 -6.06
CA LEU A 104 -3.86 24.89 -5.27
C LEU A 104 -4.77 23.96 -4.45
N ARG A 105 -5.35 22.95 -5.10
CA ARG A 105 -6.16 21.92 -4.42
C ARG A 105 -5.37 21.25 -3.29
N ARG A 106 -4.10 20.92 -3.55
CA ARG A 106 -3.22 20.33 -2.54
C ARG A 106 -2.96 21.34 -1.41
N ALA A 107 -2.66 22.60 -1.70
CA ALA A 107 -2.40 23.63 -0.69
C ALA A 107 -3.55 23.85 0.29
N TRP A 108 -4.80 23.74 -0.18
CA TRP A 108 -5.99 23.84 0.69
C TRP A 108 -6.28 22.60 1.55
N ARG A 109 -5.62 21.48 1.30
CA ARG A 109 -5.80 20.23 2.03
C ARG A 109 -4.57 20.00 2.92
N PRO A 110 -4.63 20.39 4.21
CA PRO A 110 -3.44 20.44 5.06
C PRO A 110 -2.86 19.06 5.39
N ILE A 111 -3.69 18.00 5.36
CA ILE A 111 -3.27 16.64 5.69
C ILE A 111 -2.92 15.91 4.40
N LYS A 112 -1.67 15.46 4.28
CA LYS A 112 -1.19 14.71 3.12
C LYS A 112 -1.25 13.23 3.42
N MET A 113 -1.94 12.49 2.58
CA MET A 113 -2.04 11.04 2.70
C MET A 113 -1.34 10.39 1.53
N ILE A 114 -0.26 9.67 1.81
CA ILE A 114 0.44 8.84 0.84
C ILE A 114 -0.20 7.46 0.88
N LYS A 115 -0.88 7.09 -0.20
CA LYS A 115 -1.40 5.73 -0.37
C LYS A 115 -0.47 4.99 -1.31
N ASP A 116 0.29 4.02 -0.79
CA ASP A 116 1.31 3.34 -1.58
C ASP A 116 1.60 1.92 -1.08
N PRO A 117 1.13 0.88 -1.79
CA PRO A 117 1.46 -0.51 -1.44
C PRO A 117 2.95 -0.85 -1.63
N ILE A 118 3.66 -0.10 -2.49
CA ILE A 118 5.07 -0.37 -2.82
C ILE A 118 5.98 0.13 -1.71
N ALA A 119 5.51 1.11 -0.91
CA ALA A 119 6.24 1.63 0.24
C ALA A 119 6.29 0.67 1.45
N VAL A 120 5.68 -0.52 1.38
CA VAL A 120 5.49 -1.42 2.54
C VAL A 120 6.79 -1.80 3.25
N PHE A 121 7.90 -1.96 2.53
CA PHE A 121 9.22 -2.28 3.12
C PHE A 121 9.97 -1.06 3.66
N SER A 122 9.44 0.15 3.49
CA SER A 122 10.05 1.40 3.96
C SER A 122 9.27 2.07 5.10
N VAL A 123 8.24 1.41 5.65
CA VAL A 123 7.29 2.03 6.58
C VAL A 123 7.97 2.63 7.83
N PRO A 124 8.82 1.91 8.59
CA PRO A 124 9.41 2.48 9.80
C PRO A 124 10.24 3.73 9.54
N TRP A 125 11.03 3.71 8.45
CA TRP A 125 11.84 4.87 8.06
C TRP A 125 10.97 6.04 7.61
N LEU A 126 9.93 5.79 6.81
CA LEU A 126 9.00 6.83 6.36
C LEU A 126 8.22 7.46 7.51
N VAL A 127 7.75 6.64 8.46
CA VAL A 127 7.04 7.09 9.66
C VAL A 127 7.93 8.01 10.50
N LYS A 128 9.17 7.59 10.78
CA LYS A 128 10.14 8.37 11.56
C LYS A 128 10.57 9.65 10.85
N GLU A 129 10.93 9.57 9.56
CA GLU A 129 11.50 10.69 8.81
C GLU A 129 10.49 11.79 8.49
N PHE A 130 9.23 11.42 8.24
CA PHE A 130 8.19 12.36 7.78
C PHE A 130 7.04 12.57 8.76
N ASP A 131 7.16 12.00 9.97
CA ASP A 131 6.13 12.02 11.00
C ASP A 131 4.77 11.61 10.41
N LEU A 132 4.70 10.37 9.90
CA LEU A 132 3.47 9.82 9.29
C LEU A 132 2.70 8.96 10.30
N ASN A 133 1.37 8.97 10.20
CA ASN A 133 0.49 8.00 10.86
C ASN A 133 0.25 6.82 9.91
N PRO A 134 0.82 5.64 10.17
CA PRO A 134 0.67 4.48 9.30
C PRO A 134 -0.68 3.79 9.51
N VAL A 135 -1.26 3.34 8.39
CA VAL A 135 -2.44 2.48 8.29
C VAL A 135 -2.06 1.33 7.37
N ILE A 136 -1.91 0.13 7.93
CA ILE A 136 -1.37 -1.04 7.24
C ILE A 136 -2.48 -2.05 7.01
N LEU A 137 -2.75 -2.33 5.74
CA LEU A 137 -3.80 -3.26 5.35
C LEU A 137 -3.25 -4.67 5.19
N ILE A 138 -4.01 -5.62 5.72
CA ILE A 138 -3.75 -7.05 5.62
C ILE A 138 -4.84 -7.69 4.76
N ARG A 139 -4.50 -8.70 3.97
CA ARG A 139 -5.48 -9.41 3.13
C ARG A 139 -5.18 -10.89 3.13
N HIS A 140 -6.23 -11.70 3.08
CA HIS A 140 -6.12 -13.15 3.09
C HIS A 140 -5.26 -13.63 1.91
N PRO A 141 -4.32 -14.58 2.11
CA PRO A 141 -3.41 -15.03 1.05
C PRO A 141 -4.13 -15.54 -0.19
N ALA A 142 -5.20 -16.34 -0.02
CA ALA A 142 -5.99 -16.82 -1.15
C ALA A 142 -6.73 -15.69 -1.90
N ALA A 143 -7.23 -14.68 -1.18
CA ALA A 143 -7.89 -13.54 -1.80
C ALA A 143 -6.91 -12.65 -2.58
N PHE A 144 -5.68 -12.53 -2.08
CA PHE A 144 -4.58 -11.85 -2.76
C PHE A 144 -4.16 -12.63 -4.01
N ALA A 145 -3.86 -13.93 -3.88
CA ALA A 145 -3.44 -14.80 -4.98
C ALA A 145 -4.46 -14.83 -6.12
N LEU A 146 -5.75 -15.00 -5.81
CA LEU A 146 -6.81 -14.89 -6.83
C LEU A 146 -6.76 -13.53 -7.53
N SER A 147 -6.60 -12.42 -6.79
CA SER A 147 -6.57 -11.10 -7.41
C SER A 147 -5.34 -10.86 -8.29
N ILE A 148 -4.22 -11.50 -8.00
CA ILE A 148 -3.01 -11.45 -8.82
C ILE A 148 -3.20 -12.31 -10.08
N LYS A 149 -3.73 -13.52 -9.92
CA LYS A 149 -4.11 -14.42 -11.01
C LYS A 149 -5.11 -13.78 -11.98
N ASP A 150 -6.19 -13.17 -11.49
CA ASP A 150 -7.19 -12.45 -12.29
C ASP A 150 -6.58 -11.29 -13.11
N LYS A 151 -5.44 -10.75 -12.67
CA LYS A 151 -4.73 -9.67 -13.36
C LYS A 151 -3.57 -10.16 -14.21
N ASN A 152 -3.22 -11.43 -14.11
CA ASN A 152 -2.02 -12.01 -14.69
C ASN A 152 -0.77 -11.18 -14.37
N TRP A 153 -0.63 -10.77 -13.10
CA TRP A 153 0.47 -9.91 -12.64
C TRP A 153 1.58 -10.75 -12.03
N TRP A 154 2.56 -11.11 -12.86
CA TRP A 154 3.78 -11.76 -12.37
C TRP A 154 4.69 -10.76 -11.67
N PHE A 155 5.27 -11.15 -10.53
CA PHE A 155 6.29 -10.37 -9.84
C PHE A 155 7.68 -10.97 -10.05
N ASP A 156 8.65 -10.12 -10.37
CA ASP A 156 10.05 -10.52 -10.52
C ASP A 156 10.78 -10.35 -9.17
N PHE A 157 11.22 -11.46 -8.58
CA PHE A 157 11.92 -11.43 -7.29
C PHE A 157 13.35 -10.86 -7.37
N ASP A 158 13.89 -10.61 -8.56
CA ASP A 158 15.13 -9.85 -8.72
C ASP A 158 15.00 -8.41 -8.20
N ASP A 159 13.79 -7.85 -8.17
CA ASP A 159 13.53 -6.57 -7.49
C ASP A 159 13.90 -6.61 -6.00
N PHE A 160 13.82 -7.78 -5.35
CA PHE A 160 14.22 -7.97 -3.95
C PHE A 160 15.70 -8.35 -3.83
N LEU A 161 16.18 -9.28 -4.66
CA LEU A 161 17.55 -9.79 -4.54
C LEU A 161 18.63 -8.75 -4.88
N ARG A 162 18.33 -7.80 -5.78
CA ARG A 162 19.26 -6.71 -6.12
C ARG A 162 19.44 -5.68 -5.02
N GLN A 163 18.56 -5.68 -4.01
CA GLN A 163 18.62 -4.73 -2.90
C GLN A 163 19.50 -5.30 -1.77
N PRO A 164 20.67 -4.70 -1.45
CA PRO A 164 21.66 -5.31 -0.56
C PRO A 164 21.15 -5.70 0.84
N ILE A 165 20.23 -4.90 1.39
CA ILE A 165 19.69 -5.10 2.73
C ILE A 165 18.25 -5.65 2.74
N PHE A 166 17.71 -6.10 1.61
CA PHE A 166 16.28 -6.43 1.53
C PHE A 166 15.86 -7.52 2.53
N PHE A 167 16.62 -8.61 2.59
CA PHE A 167 16.34 -9.73 3.49
C PHE A 167 16.95 -9.59 4.90
N SER A 168 17.36 -8.38 5.31
CA SER A 168 17.77 -8.14 6.71
C SER A 168 16.57 -7.99 7.65
N ASP A 169 16.83 -7.84 8.95
CA ASP A 169 15.87 -7.38 9.96
C ASP A 169 14.72 -8.36 10.25
N GLY A 170 15.00 -9.66 10.19
CA GLY A 170 14.02 -10.72 10.45
C GLY A 170 13.45 -11.35 9.18
N LEU A 171 14.00 -11.05 8.01
CA LEU A 171 13.62 -11.65 6.72
C LEU A 171 14.70 -12.60 6.17
N GLU A 172 15.76 -12.87 6.93
CA GLU A 172 16.97 -13.56 6.46
C GLU A 172 16.63 -14.97 5.93
N SER A 173 15.74 -15.67 6.62
CA SER A 173 15.30 -17.03 6.26
C SER A 173 14.55 -17.11 4.92
N LEU A 174 13.97 -16.01 4.45
CA LEU A 174 13.24 -15.98 3.18
C LEU A 174 14.16 -15.80 1.97
N LYS A 175 15.41 -15.38 2.17
CA LYS A 175 16.35 -15.14 1.07
C LYS A 175 16.63 -16.42 0.29
N ASP A 176 16.95 -17.50 1.00
CA ASP A 176 17.27 -18.79 0.38
C ASP A 176 16.04 -19.40 -0.31
N GLU A 177 14.85 -19.20 0.25
CA GLU A 177 13.59 -19.60 -0.37
C GLU A 177 13.35 -18.87 -1.69
N VAL A 178 13.62 -17.57 -1.76
CA VAL A 178 13.50 -16.77 -2.99
C VAL A 178 14.53 -17.19 -4.04
N ILE A 179 15.78 -17.43 -3.65
CA ILE A 179 16.83 -17.92 -4.55
C ILE A 179 16.44 -19.29 -5.12
N GLN A 180 15.94 -20.20 -4.27
CA GLN A 180 15.49 -21.51 -4.71
C GLN A 180 14.28 -21.41 -5.64
N TYR A 181 13.31 -20.54 -5.32
CA TYR A 181 12.16 -20.27 -6.17
C TYR A 181 12.56 -19.83 -7.58
N GLN A 182 13.59 -18.98 -7.72
CA GLN A 182 14.09 -18.55 -9.02
C GLN A 182 14.78 -19.66 -9.82
N LYS A 183 15.48 -20.59 -9.17
CA LYS A 183 16.06 -21.76 -9.84
C LYS A 183 14.97 -22.66 -10.41
N ASP A 184 13.88 -22.82 -9.66
CA ASP A 184 12.78 -23.70 -9.99
C ASP A 184 11.66 -22.98 -10.78
N ILE A 185 11.92 -21.78 -11.31
CA ILE A 185 10.89 -20.87 -11.86
C ILE A 185 10.03 -21.51 -12.94
N LYS A 186 10.59 -22.46 -13.71
CA LYS A 186 9.91 -23.20 -14.78
C LYS A 186 8.82 -24.14 -14.26
N GLU A 187 8.89 -24.52 -12.99
CA GLU A 187 7.93 -25.38 -12.31
C GLU A 187 6.90 -24.58 -11.51
N LYS A 188 6.98 -23.23 -11.53
CA LYS A 188 6.10 -22.35 -10.76
C LYS A 188 5.07 -21.70 -11.65
N ASP A 189 3.88 -21.49 -11.09
CA ASP A 189 2.83 -20.72 -11.75
C ASP A 189 2.54 -19.40 -11.02
N ILE A 190 1.56 -18.65 -11.53
CA ILE A 190 1.16 -17.34 -11.00
C ILE A 190 0.66 -17.41 -9.55
N VAL A 191 0.14 -18.56 -9.12
CA VAL A 191 -0.35 -18.78 -7.76
C VAL A 191 0.83 -18.96 -6.81
N ASP A 192 1.87 -19.71 -7.20
CA ASP A 192 3.10 -19.82 -6.39
C ASP A 192 3.79 -18.46 -6.27
N ASN A 193 3.87 -17.71 -7.38
CA ASN A 193 4.45 -16.37 -7.41
C ASN A 193 3.72 -15.43 -6.45
N ALA A 194 2.38 -15.41 -6.51
CA ALA A 194 1.57 -14.59 -5.63
C ALA A 194 1.67 -15.03 -4.16
N ALA A 195 1.71 -16.33 -3.88
CA ALA A 195 1.83 -16.85 -2.52
C ALA A 195 3.19 -16.46 -1.89
N LEU A 196 4.30 -16.60 -2.61
CA LEU A 196 5.61 -16.21 -2.12
C LEU A 196 5.72 -14.69 -1.91
N LEU A 197 5.21 -13.88 -2.86
CA LEU A 197 5.18 -12.43 -2.70
C LEU A 197 4.35 -12.02 -1.46
N TRP A 198 3.18 -12.66 -1.27
CA TRP A 198 2.35 -12.45 -0.09
C TRP A 198 3.13 -12.78 1.19
N LYS A 199 3.80 -13.94 1.23
CA LYS A 199 4.58 -14.39 2.39
C LYS A 199 5.63 -13.37 2.79
N ILE A 200 6.40 -12.86 1.83
CA ILE A 200 7.48 -11.89 2.08
C ILE A 200 6.92 -10.56 2.60
N ILE A 201 5.86 -10.04 1.97
CA ILE A 201 5.22 -8.79 2.41
C ILE A 201 4.69 -8.93 3.84
N TYR A 202 3.98 -10.02 4.13
CA TYR A 202 3.32 -10.17 5.42
C TYR A 202 4.22 -10.70 6.54
N ALA A 203 5.36 -11.32 6.21
CA ALA A 203 6.44 -11.52 7.17
C ALA A 203 6.95 -10.17 7.68
N GLN A 204 7.19 -9.22 6.77
CA GLN A 204 7.60 -7.85 7.14
C GLN A 204 6.52 -7.12 7.95
N VAL A 205 5.24 -7.24 7.57
CA VAL A 205 4.12 -6.65 8.32
C VAL A 205 3.99 -7.27 9.72
N GLY A 206 4.22 -8.58 9.87
CA GLY A 206 4.23 -9.23 11.18
C GLY A 206 5.29 -8.65 12.11
N ILE A 207 6.49 -8.38 11.59
CA ILE A 207 7.56 -7.70 12.35
C ILE A 207 7.13 -6.28 12.76
N TYR A 208 6.40 -5.56 11.90
CA TYR A 208 5.88 -4.24 12.26
C TYR A 208 4.84 -4.31 13.38
N GLN A 209 3.92 -5.28 13.34
CA GLN A 209 2.92 -5.48 14.39
C GLN A 209 3.56 -5.75 15.76
N GLU A 210 4.60 -6.58 15.79
CA GLU A 210 5.32 -6.89 17.04
C GLU A 210 6.07 -5.67 17.59
N LYS A 211 6.74 -4.91 16.72
CA LYS A 211 7.60 -3.79 17.14
C LYS A 211 6.85 -2.48 17.37
N ASN A 212 5.70 -2.29 16.73
CA ASN A 212 4.93 -1.05 16.75
C ASN A 212 3.43 -1.36 16.93
N PRO A 213 3.02 -1.96 18.07
CA PRO A 213 1.63 -2.35 18.31
C PRO A 213 0.67 -1.16 18.34
N GLU A 214 1.18 0.07 18.48
CA GLU A 214 0.41 1.31 18.43
C GLU A 214 -0.02 1.74 17.01
N TRP A 215 0.58 1.16 15.96
CA TRP A 215 0.17 1.44 14.59
C TRP A 215 -1.17 0.79 14.25
N TYR A 216 -1.88 1.36 13.27
CA TYR A 216 -3.18 0.81 12.88
C TYR A 216 -3.04 -0.29 11.83
N PHE A 217 -3.32 -1.53 12.25
CA PHE A 217 -3.39 -2.69 11.38
C PHE A 217 -4.83 -3.15 11.23
N ILE A 218 -5.27 -3.41 10.00
CA ILE A 218 -6.62 -3.91 9.76
C ILE A 218 -6.66 -4.85 8.57
N THR A 219 -7.41 -5.94 8.68
CA THR A 219 -7.65 -6.83 7.56
C THR A 219 -8.71 -6.24 6.64
N HIS A 220 -8.54 -6.47 5.34
CA HIS A 220 -9.52 -6.10 4.32
C HIS A 220 -10.87 -6.75 4.61
N GLU A 221 -10.87 -7.97 5.12
CA GLU A 221 -12.07 -8.74 5.46
C GLU A 221 -12.84 -8.10 6.62
N THR A 222 -12.17 -7.73 7.72
CA THR A 222 -12.81 -7.04 8.86
C THR A 222 -13.40 -5.70 8.45
N LEU A 223 -12.63 -4.91 7.70
CA LEU A 223 -13.09 -3.63 7.16
C LEU A 223 -14.29 -3.81 6.20
N SER A 224 -14.29 -4.88 5.40
CA SER A 224 -15.36 -5.18 4.45
C SER A 224 -16.65 -5.66 5.12
N LEU A 225 -16.54 -6.35 6.26
CA LEU A 225 -17.67 -6.87 7.04
C LEU A 225 -18.41 -5.74 7.78
N ASN A 226 -17.66 -4.83 8.43
CA ASN A 226 -18.23 -3.79 9.29
C ASN A 226 -17.74 -2.38 8.91
N PRO A 227 -17.94 -1.93 7.66
CA PRO A 227 -17.23 -0.77 7.12
C PRO A 227 -17.49 0.51 7.92
N ILE A 228 -18.72 0.79 8.34
CA ILE A 228 -19.02 2.01 9.08
C ILE A 228 -18.29 2.05 10.43
N ILE A 229 -18.33 0.94 11.18
CA ILE A 229 -17.72 0.83 12.51
C ILE A 229 -16.21 0.89 12.40
N GLU A 230 -15.63 0.13 11.46
CA GLU A 230 -14.17 0.05 11.29
C GLU A 230 -13.58 1.34 10.73
N PHE A 231 -14.28 2.04 9.84
CA PHE A 231 -13.84 3.39 9.42
C PHE A 231 -14.01 4.41 10.54
N GLN A 232 -15.00 4.31 11.41
CA GLN A 232 -15.11 5.21 12.56
C GLN A 232 -13.89 5.08 13.48
N LYS A 233 -13.47 3.85 13.83
CA LYS A 233 -12.24 3.58 14.59
C LYS A 233 -10.99 4.10 13.88
N LEU A 234 -10.90 3.90 12.56
CA LEU A 234 -9.79 4.39 11.77
C LEU A 234 -9.71 5.94 11.77
N PHE A 235 -10.85 6.63 11.68
CA PHE A 235 -10.88 8.08 11.73
C PHE A 235 -10.53 8.61 13.13
N GLU A 236 -10.93 7.91 14.19
CA GLU A 236 -10.51 8.20 15.56
C GLU A 236 -9.00 8.08 15.73
N TYR A 237 -8.40 6.97 15.27
CA TYR A 237 -6.93 6.78 15.26
C TYR A 237 -6.21 7.88 14.49
N LEU A 238 -6.79 8.35 13.38
CA LEU A 238 -6.22 9.43 12.56
C LEU A 238 -6.50 10.84 13.11
N GLU A 239 -7.20 10.95 14.24
CA GLU A 239 -7.66 12.22 14.83
C GLU A 239 -8.43 13.09 13.83
N LEU A 240 -9.23 12.43 12.98
CA LEU A 240 -10.05 13.06 11.95
C LEU A 240 -11.53 12.98 12.32
N PRO A 241 -12.29 14.09 12.16
CA PRO A 241 -13.74 14.04 12.31
C PRO A 241 -14.38 13.04 11.33
N PHE A 242 -15.20 12.13 11.86
CA PHE A 242 -16.00 11.22 11.05
C PHE A 242 -17.26 11.93 10.52
N THR A 243 -17.11 12.66 9.42
CA THR A 243 -18.16 13.54 8.89
C THR A 243 -19.27 12.77 8.15
N ASN A 244 -20.45 13.39 7.99
CA ASN A 244 -21.52 12.85 7.16
C ASN A 244 -21.08 12.59 5.71
N GLN A 245 -20.23 13.45 5.15
CA GLN A 245 -19.68 13.25 3.80
C GLN A 245 -18.89 11.93 3.68
N VAL A 246 -18.10 11.59 4.70
CA VAL A 246 -17.36 10.32 4.75
C VAL A 246 -18.33 9.15 4.89
N LYS A 247 -19.31 9.26 5.80
CA LYS A 247 -20.34 8.23 6.01
C LYS A 247 -21.13 7.93 4.73
N ASP A 248 -21.55 8.97 4.02
CA ASP A 248 -22.26 8.88 2.74
C ASP A 248 -21.38 8.22 1.67
N TYR A 249 -20.09 8.58 1.62
CA TYR A 249 -19.15 7.95 0.70
C TYR A 249 -19.00 6.46 0.98
N ILE A 250 -18.86 6.06 2.25
CA ILE A 250 -18.77 4.64 2.65
C ILE A 250 -20.01 3.90 2.18
N GLN A 251 -21.21 4.40 2.52
CA GLN A 251 -22.48 3.77 2.13
C GLN A 251 -22.63 3.62 0.62
N LYS A 252 -22.26 4.64 -0.15
CA LYS A 252 -22.25 4.58 -1.62
C LYS A 252 -21.24 3.56 -2.14
N SER A 253 -20.06 3.49 -1.53
CA SER A 253 -18.96 2.61 -1.95
C SER A 253 -19.18 1.13 -1.67
N THR A 254 -19.99 0.78 -0.65
CA THR A 254 -20.21 -0.60 -0.19
C THR A 254 -21.53 -1.22 -0.64
N LYS A 255 -22.56 -0.41 -0.97
CA LYS A 255 -23.89 -0.90 -1.36
C LYS A 255 -24.14 -0.96 -2.88
N ALA A 256 -23.18 -0.56 -3.70
CA ALA A 256 -23.35 -0.53 -5.14
C ALA A 256 -23.48 -1.95 -5.72
N LYS A 257 -24.61 -2.23 -6.38
CA LYS A 257 -24.87 -3.49 -7.08
C LYS A 257 -24.17 -3.58 -8.46
N ASP A 258 -23.55 -2.51 -8.98
CA ASP A 258 -22.90 -2.57 -10.29
C ASP A 258 -21.70 -1.64 -10.60
N HIS A 259 -20.96 -2.04 -11.65
CA HIS A 259 -19.63 -1.77 -12.22
C HIS A 259 -18.93 -0.39 -12.17
N GLY A 260 -18.76 0.24 -11.00
CA GLY A 260 -17.68 1.22 -10.81
C GLY A 260 -16.31 0.55 -10.60
N LYS A 261 -15.19 1.13 -11.07
CA LYS A 261 -13.81 0.56 -10.94
C LYS A 261 -13.39 0.24 -9.49
N HIS A 262 -14.12 0.73 -8.48
CA HIS A 262 -13.88 0.56 -7.04
C HIS A 262 -15.14 0.37 -6.18
N PHE A 263 -16.30 0.13 -6.78
CA PHE A 263 -17.59 -0.01 -6.07
C PHE A 263 -18.03 -1.46 -6.16
N ARG A 264 -18.08 -2.17 -5.03
CA ARG A 264 -18.49 -3.58 -5.01
C ARG A 264 -19.10 -3.95 -3.67
N ASP A 265 -19.87 -5.04 -3.66
CA ASP A 265 -20.19 -5.77 -2.42
C ASP A 265 -18.89 -6.27 -1.77
N SER A 266 -18.49 -5.61 -0.69
CA SER A 266 -17.24 -5.84 0.03
C SER A 266 -17.17 -7.26 0.61
N LEU A 267 -18.31 -7.80 1.05
CA LEU A 267 -18.41 -9.14 1.63
C LEU A 267 -18.21 -10.22 0.57
N THR A 268 -18.92 -10.12 -0.55
CA THR A 268 -18.82 -11.11 -1.63
C THR A 268 -17.41 -11.14 -2.23
N ASN A 269 -16.71 -10.00 -2.31
CA ASN A 269 -15.32 -9.97 -2.78
C ASN A 269 -14.31 -10.58 -1.80
N ALA A 270 -14.56 -10.50 -0.49
CA ALA A 270 -13.69 -11.05 0.53
C ALA A 270 -13.61 -12.58 0.46
N ILE A 271 -14.71 -13.25 0.10
CA ILE A 271 -14.82 -14.71 0.08
C ILE A 271 -14.81 -15.34 -1.32
N LYS A 272 -14.77 -14.52 -2.38
CA LYS A 272 -14.83 -14.97 -3.79
C LYS A 272 -13.82 -16.07 -4.12
N TRP A 273 -12.65 -16.03 -3.50
CA TRP A 273 -11.58 -17.00 -3.71
C TRP A 273 -11.96 -18.44 -3.40
N LYS A 274 -12.88 -18.67 -2.45
CA LYS A 274 -13.34 -20.02 -2.08
C LYS A 274 -13.97 -20.78 -3.24
N LYS A 275 -14.59 -20.06 -4.19
CA LYS A 275 -15.27 -20.65 -5.36
C LYS A 275 -14.40 -20.63 -6.62
N ASN A 276 -13.43 -19.72 -6.68
CA ASN A 276 -12.70 -19.40 -7.91
C ASN A 276 -11.27 -19.94 -7.95
N LEU A 277 -10.73 -20.40 -6.82
CA LEU A 277 -9.49 -21.16 -6.77
C LEU A 277 -9.82 -22.64 -6.62
N SER A 278 -9.07 -23.51 -7.31
CA SER A 278 -9.19 -24.95 -7.12
C SER A 278 -8.76 -25.34 -5.70
N GLN A 279 -9.16 -26.53 -5.25
CA GLN A 279 -8.73 -27.02 -3.94
C GLN A 279 -7.20 -27.18 -3.85
N GLU A 280 -6.56 -27.63 -4.94
CA GLU A 280 -5.10 -27.75 -5.04
C GLU A 280 -4.41 -26.39 -4.93
N GLU A 281 -4.94 -25.36 -5.60
CA GLU A 281 -4.42 -23.99 -5.47
C GLU A 281 -4.56 -23.47 -4.04
N GLN A 282 -5.72 -23.68 -3.41
CA GLN A 282 -5.94 -23.29 -2.02
C GLN A 282 -4.95 -23.97 -1.07
N GLN A 283 -4.71 -25.29 -1.24
CA GLN A 283 -3.75 -26.05 -0.44
C GLN A 283 -2.31 -25.56 -0.66
N ARG A 284 -1.91 -25.32 -1.91
CA ARG A 284 -0.59 -24.78 -2.25
C ARG A 284 -0.35 -23.40 -1.63
N ILE A 285 -1.33 -22.50 -1.75
CA ILE A 285 -1.26 -21.17 -1.13
C ILE A 285 -1.13 -21.29 0.39
N ALA A 286 -1.96 -22.12 1.03
CA ALA A 286 -1.90 -22.33 2.48
C ALA A 286 -0.51 -22.85 2.90
N LYS A 287 0.01 -23.85 2.18
CA LYS A 287 1.33 -24.44 2.45
C LYS A 287 2.47 -23.42 2.31
N LEU A 288 2.49 -22.65 1.22
CA LEU A 288 3.54 -21.66 0.95
C LEU A 288 3.48 -20.46 1.91
N THR A 289 2.28 -20.06 2.32
CA THR A 289 2.09 -18.89 3.18
C THR A 289 2.10 -19.21 4.68
N SER A 290 2.09 -20.49 5.06
CA SER A 290 2.32 -20.93 6.44
C SER A 290 3.80 -20.72 6.83
N PRO A 291 4.10 -20.39 8.10
CA PRO A 291 3.17 -20.09 9.20
C PRO A 291 2.71 -18.62 9.23
N ILE A 292 3.09 -17.81 8.23
CA ILE A 292 2.84 -16.35 8.25
C ILE A 292 1.35 -16.02 8.27
N TYR A 293 0.51 -16.71 7.50
CA TYR A 293 -0.93 -16.41 7.46
C TYR A 293 -1.65 -16.69 8.79
N GLU A 294 -1.17 -17.66 9.57
CA GLU A 294 -1.73 -18.06 10.86
C GLU A 294 -1.62 -16.96 11.91
N ARG A 295 -0.68 -16.01 11.73
CA ARG A 295 -0.56 -14.81 12.57
C ARG A 295 -1.72 -13.84 12.41
N PHE A 296 -2.35 -13.81 11.22
CA PHE A 296 -3.38 -12.84 10.88
C PHE A 296 -4.79 -13.44 10.80
N TYR A 297 -4.86 -14.76 10.58
CA TYR A 297 -6.11 -15.48 10.35
C TYR A 297 -6.10 -16.80 11.14
N ASN A 298 -7.17 -17.06 11.89
CA ASN A 298 -7.31 -18.30 12.67
C ASN A 298 -7.58 -19.54 11.81
N LYS A 299 -8.04 -19.34 10.56
CA LYS A 299 -8.41 -20.41 9.63
C LYS A 299 -8.12 -19.93 8.21
N PHE A 300 -7.75 -20.88 7.36
CA PHE A 300 -7.74 -20.71 5.90
C PHE A 300 -9.16 -20.85 5.35
#